data_AF-A0A645D4Q9-F1
#
_entry.id   AF-A0A645D4Q9-F1
#
_cell.length_a   1.000
_cell.length_b   1.000
_cell.length_c   1.000
_cell.angle_alpha   90.00
_cell.angle_beta   90.00
_cell.angle_gamma   90.00
#
_symmetry.space_group_name_H-M   'P 1'
#
loop_
_entity.id
_entity.type
_entity.pdbx_description
1 polymer ?
#
loop_
_entity_poly.entity_id
_entity_poly.type
_entity_poly.pdbx_seq_one_letter_code
_entity_poly.pdbx_strand_id
1 'polypeptide(L)'
;MTAGARQLSMRAADLSQGAAQQSAAVNLLSGTLREISSQTEENAAQASGAGRELQALGSRIQNSTGLMDRLIVAMEEIRGVSVEIEKINKTISGIAFQTNILALNASVEAARAGAAGKGFAVVAGEVRSLAHRSAEAAGSTGDLIERTIRAVRDGVSIVGETEDSLKELVRQADHVTGAMESILQATERQAASMGSVTASIVQISDVVQTNSAAAEESAATSQELSAQAELLRSLVSTFRLRDCDQPALPR
;
A
#
# COMPACT_ATOMS: atom_id res chain seq x y z
N MET A 1 -54.33 -6.77 -48.66
CA MET A 1 -53.57 -5.52 -48.36
C MET A 1 -53.80 -5.02 -46.94
N THR A 2 -55.03 -4.84 -46.46
CA THR A 2 -55.33 -4.40 -45.07
C THR A 2 -54.71 -5.27 -43.97
N ALA A 3 -54.70 -6.61 -44.11
CA ALA A 3 -54.09 -7.50 -43.14
C ALA A 3 -52.55 -7.33 -43.03
N GLY A 4 -51.87 -7.14 -44.17
CA GLY A 4 -50.43 -6.90 -44.21
C GLY A 4 -50.03 -5.54 -43.62
N ALA A 5 -50.82 -4.49 -43.89
CA ALA A 5 -50.64 -3.17 -43.30
C ALA A 5 -50.82 -3.19 -41.76
N ARG A 6 -51.86 -3.88 -41.26
CA ARG A 6 -52.02 -4.09 -39.80
C ARG A 6 -50.85 -4.85 -39.19
N GLN A 7 -50.36 -5.90 -39.86
CA GLN A 7 -49.21 -6.67 -39.38
C GLN A 7 -47.93 -5.83 -39.33
N LEU A 8 -47.70 -4.98 -40.33
CA LEU A 8 -46.54 -4.09 -40.36
C LEU A 8 -46.62 -3.02 -39.26
N SER A 9 -47.81 -2.45 -39.02
CA SER A 9 -48.03 -1.51 -37.91
C SER A 9 -47.79 -2.14 -36.54
N MET A 10 -48.20 -3.39 -36.31
CA MET A 10 -47.90 -4.11 -35.07
C MET A 10 -46.39 -4.33 -34.89
N ARG A 11 -45.70 -4.77 -35.94
CA ARG A 11 -44.23 -4.95 -35.88
C ARG A 11 -43.48 -3.63 -35.66
N ALA A 12 -43.98 -2.54 -36.21
CA ALA A 12 -43.45 -1.21 -35.97
C ALA A 12 -43.63 -0.78 -34.50
N ALA A 13 -44.78 -1.07 -33.90
CA ALA A 13 -44.99 -0.83 -32.47
C ALA A 13 -44.04 -1.67 -31.60
N ASP A 14 -43.85 -2.96 -31.94
CA ASP A 14 -42.89 -3.83 -31.25
C ASP A 14 -41.45 -3.30 -31.37
N LEU A 15 -41.06 -2.83 -32.56
CA LEU A 15 -39.73 -2.25 -32.79
C LEU A 15 -39.53 -0.95 -32.00
N SER A 16 -40.54 -0.07 -31.95
CA SER A 16 -40.52 1.16 -31.17
C SER A 16 -40.38 0.85 -29.66
N GLN A 17 -41.14 -0.12 -29.16
CA GLN A 17 -41.03 -0.57 -27.77
C GLN A 17 -39.63 -1.14 -27.47
N GLY A 18 -39.09 -1.96 -28.37
CA GLY A 18 -37.72 -2.50 -28.26
C GLY A 18 -36.66 -1.41 -28.25
N ALA A 19 -36.78 -0.42 -29.14
CA ALA A 19 -35.87 0.74 -29.20
C ALA A 19 -35.93 1.57 -27.89
N ALA A 20 -37.11 1.79 -27.32
CA ALA A 20 -37.26 2.48 -26.05
C ALA A 20 -36.57 1.73 -24.88
N GLN A 21 -36.70 0.40 -24.84
CA GLN A 21 -36.02 -0.44 -23.85
C GLN A 21 -34.50 -0.40 -24.02
N GLN A 22 -34.00 -0.48 -25.26
CA GLN A 22 -32.58 -0.37 -25.57
C GLN A 22 -32.02 1.01 -25.19
N SER A 23 -32.77 2.10 -25.42
CA SER A 23 -32.40 3.45 -25.01
C SER A 23 -32.22 3.56 -23.49
N ALA A 24 -33.12 2.98 -22.71
CA ALA A 24 -32.98 2.92 -21.25
C ALA A 24 -31.72 2.16 -20.82
N ALA A 25 -31.43 1.02 -21.46
CA ALA A 25 -30.23 0.23 -21.17
C ALA A 25 -28.93 0.99 -21.53
N VAL A 26 -28.89 1.67 -22.67
CA VAL A 26 -27.77 2.52 -23.11
C VAL A 26 -27.50 3.65 -22.10
N ASN A 27 -28.56 4.32 -21.61
CA ASN A 27 -28.43 5.37 -20.61
C ASN A 27 -27.86 4.85 -19.29
N LEU A 28 -28.35 3.71 -18.81
CA LEU A 28 -27.83 3.06 -17.61
C LEU A 28 -26.35 2.70 -17.78
N LEU A 29 -26.00 2.04 -18.89
CA LEU A 29 -24.63 1.62 -19.19
C LEU A 29 -23.67 2.82 -19.27
N SER A 30 -24.11 3.92 -19.86
CA SER A 30 -23.36 5.18 -19.91
C SER A 30 -23.14 5.79 -18.51
N GLY A 31 -24.13 5.67 -17.62
CA GLY A 31 -24.00 6.10 -16.22
C GLY A 31 -22.97 5.26 -15.47
N THR A 32 -23.08 3.94 -15.56
CA THR A 32 -22.13 3.00 -14.94
C THR A 32 -20.71 3.20 -15.44
N LEU A 33 -20.51 3.48 -16.73
CA LEU A 33 -19.17 3.76 -17.25
C LEU A 33 -18.59 5.08 -16.76
N ARG A 34 -19.40 6.11 -16.57
CA ARG A 34 -18.92 7.35 -15.95
C ARG A 34 -18.43 7.11 -14.52
N GLU A 35 -19.17 6.31 -13.75
CA GLU A 35 -18.79 5.92 -12.40
C GLU A 35 -17.48 5.11 -12.39
N ILE A 36 -17.35 4.09 -13.24
CA ILE A 36 -16.12 3.31 -13.37
C ILE A 36 -14.95 4.21 -13.80
N SER A 37 -15.19 5.24 -14.63
CA SER A 37 -14.14 6.14 -15.12
C SER A 37 -13.59 6.97 -13.97
N SER A 38 -14.50 7.53 -13.16
CA SER A 38 -14.15 8.25 -11.93
C SER A 38 -13.35 7.36 -10.98
N GLN A 39 -13.79 6.12 -10.77
CA GLN A 39 -13.07 5.20 -9.89
C GLN A 39 -11.69 4.83 -10.43
N THR A 40 -11.54 4.71 -11.75
CA THR A 40 -10.27 4.46 -12.43
C THR A 40 -9.31 5.63 -12.22
N GLU A 41 -9.77 6.87 -12.35
CA GLU A 41 -8.96 8.07 -12.07
C GLU A 41 -8.54 8.17 -10.60
N GLU A 42 -9.46 7.87 -9.67
CA GLU A 42 -9.14 7.82 -8.24
C GLU A 42 -8.09 6.76 -7.93
N ASN A 43 -8.19 5.57 -8.52
CA ASN A 43 -7.22 4.50 -8.34
C ASN A 43 -5.82 4.92 -8.83
N ALA A 44 -5.74 5.61 -9.97
CA ALA A 44 -4.48 6.16 -10.48
C ALA A 44 -3.87 7.18 -9.50
N ALA A 45 -4.70 8.10 -8.99
CA ALA A 45 -4.26 9.11 -8.03
C ALA A 45 -3.76 8.48 -6.72
N GLN A 46 -4.47 7.45 -6.21
CA GLN A 46 -4.08 6.71 -5.02
C GLN A 46 -2.78 5.94 -5.21
N ALA A 47 -2.62 5.22 -6.33
CA ALA A 47 -1.40 4.48 -6.62
C ALA A 47 -0.19 5.42 -6.78
N SER A 48 -0.37 6.57 -7.44
CA SER A 48 0.67 7.61 -7.55
C SER A 48 1.01 8.22 -6.17
N GLY A 49 0.01 8.48 -5.33
CA GLY A 49 0.20 8.97 -3.97
C GLY A 49 1.01 7.99 -3.12
N ALA A 50 0.61 6.71 -3.12
CA ALA A 50 1.30 5.64 -2.41
C ALA A 50 2.76 5.49 -2.87
N GLY A 51 3.02 5.57 -4.18
CA GLY A 51 4.38 5.55 -4.73
C GLY A 51 5.27 6.67 -4.17
N ARG A 52 4.75 7.90 -4.05
CA ARG A 52 5.49 9.02 -3.45
C ARG A 52 5.77 8.81 -1.96
N GLU A 53 4.80 8.29 -1.22
CA GLU A 53 4.97 7.99 0.21
C GLU A 53 6.03 6.90 0.44
N LEU A 54 6.06 5.87 -0.40
CA LEU A 54 7.08 4.81 -0.37
C LEU A 54 8.48 5.35 -0.67
N GLN A 55 8.61 6.26 -1.64
CA GLN A 55 9.89 6.91 -1.93
C GLN A 55 10.39 7.75 -0.74
N ALA A 56 9.49 8.49 -0.09
CA ALA A 56 9.80 9.24 1.13
C ALA A 56 10.19 8.31 2.29
N LEU A 57 9.51 7.17 2.44
CA LEU A 57 9.85 6.13 3.41
C LEU A 57 11.26 5.57 3.15
N GLY A 58 11.61 5.26 1.90
CA GLY A 58 12.95 4.80 1.53
C GLY A 58 14.04 5.79 1.95
N SER A 59 13.81 7.09 1.71
CA SER A 59 14.74 8.15 2.13
C SER A 59 14.89 8.23 3.66
N ARG A 60 13.79 8.02 4.41
CA ARG A 60 13.83 7.99 5.89
C ARG A 60 14.59 6.77 6.41
N ILE A 61 14.41 5.61 5.79
CA ILE A 61 15.15 4.39 6.15
C ILE A 61 16.65 4.55 5.89
N GLN A 62 17.04 5.19 4.78
CA GLN A 62 18.46 5.50 4.52
C GLN A 62 19.07 6.40 5.60
N ASN A 63 18.34 7.42 6.05
CA ASN A 63 18.78 8.26 7.16
C ASN A 63 18.93 7.45 8.46
N SER A 64 17.93 6.61 8.79
CA SER A 64 17.99 5.71 9.94
C SER A 64 19.19 4.76 9.89
N THR A 65 19.54 4.26 8.70
CA THR A 65 20.72 3.41 8.49
C THR A 65 22.00 4.18 8.81
N GLY A 66 22.14 5.41 8.33
CA GLY A 66 23.31 6.25 8.67
C GLY A 66 23.38 6.63 10.16
N LEU A 67 22.26 6.70 10.87
CA LEU A 67 22.24 6.86 12.33
C LEU A 67 22.74 5.60 13.04
N MET A 68 22.42 4.40 12.53
CA MET A 68 22.93 3.14 13.06
C MET A 68 24.44 3.03 12.89
N ASP A 69 24.99 3.42 11.73
CA ASP A 69 26.44 3.47 11.50
C ASP A 69 27.15 4.35 12.54
N ARG A 70 26.60 5.53 12.81
CA ARG A 70 27.13 6.44 13.83
C ARG A 70 27.05 5.85 15.24
N LEU A 71 26.00 5.09 15.53
CA LEU A 71 25.83 4.40 16.80
C LEU A 71 26.87 3.28 16.98
N ILE A 72 27.19 2.53 15.92
CA ILE A 72 28.28 1.54 15.94
C ILE A 72 29.59 2.21 16.29
N VAL A 73 29.95 3.30 15.62
CA VAL A 73 31.20 4.05 15.89
C VAL A 73 31.27 4.51 17.35
N ALA A 74 30.17 5.06 17.88
CA ALA A 74 30.11 5.49 19.29
C ALA A 74 30.27 4.31 20.27
N MET A 75 29.67 3.16 19.97
CA MET A 75 29.84 1.94 20.78
C MET A 75 31.28 1.42 20.73
N GLU A 76 31.96 1.49 19.57
CA GLU A 76 33.37 1.11 19.46
C GLU A 76 34.29 2.06 20.25
N GLU A 77 33.98 3.36 20.27
CA GLU A 77 34.69 4.34 21.08
C GLU A 77 34.52 4.05 22.58
N ILE A 78 33.28 3.79 23.04
CA ILE A 78 33.01 3.41 24.43
C ILE A 78 33.77 2.14 24.81
N ARG A 79 33.80 1.13 23.91
CA ARG A 79 34.58 -0.10 24.10
C ARG A 79 36.07 0.21 24.26
N GLY A 80 36.63 1.04 23.38
CA GLY A 80 38.03 1.46 23.43
C GLY A 80 38.39 2.16 24.75
N VAL A 81 37.59 3.14 25.16
CA VAL A 81 37.77 3.86 26.43
C VAL A 81 37.64 2.91 27.63
N SER A 82 36.68 1.98 27.60
CA SER A 82 36.49 1.00 28.68
C SER A 82 37.71 0.10 28.87
N VAL A 83 38.35 -0.33 27.77
CA VAL A 83 39.60 -1.11 27.82
C VAL A 83 40.76 -0.31 28.41
N GLU A 84 40.88 0.98 28.09
CA GLU A 84 41.88 1.85 28.70
C GLU A 84 41.63 2.04 30.20
N ILE A 85 40.37 2.25 30.62
CA ILE A 85 40.00 2.32 32.04
C ILE A 85 40.36 1.00 32.76
N GLU A 86 40.14 -0.16 32.12
CA GLU A 86 40.52 -1.46 32.68
C GLU A 86 42.03 -1.55 32.97
N LYS A 87 42.88 -1.07 32.05
CA LYS A 87 44.35 -1.02 32.24
C LYS A 87 44.75 -0.13 33.41
N ILE A 88 44.12 1.05 33.53
CA ILE A 88 44.35 1.97 34.64
C ILE A 88 43.92 1.30 35.96
N ASN A 89 42.74 0.67 35.98
CA ASN A 89 42.23 -0.01 37.16
C ASN A 89 43.13 -1.17 37.62
N LYS A 90 43.69 -1.95 36.67
CA LYS A 90 44.71 -2.96 36.96
C LYS A 90 45.98 -2.37 37.58
N THR A 91 46.40 -1.20 37.09
CA THR A 91 47.55 -0.47 37.67
C THR A 91 47.26 -0.02 39.10
N ILE A 92 46.07 0.51 39.37
CA ILE A 92 45.63 0.90 40.73
C ILE A 92 45.61 -0.30 41.66
N SER A 93 45.06 -1.44 41.21
CA SER A 93 45.07 -2.69 41.97
C SER A 93 46.51 -3.16 42.28
N GLY A 94 47.41 -3.04 41.32
CA GLY A 94 48.84 -3.32 41.50
C GLY A 94 49.51 -2.40 42.54
N ILE A 95 49.22 -1.09 42.49
CA ILE A 95 49.73 -0.11 43.48
C ILE A 95 49.18 -0.42 44.88
N ALA A 96 47.91 -0.75 44.99
CA ALA A 96 47.28 -1.14 46.25
C ALA A 96 47.96 -2.40 46.84
N PHE A 97 48.23 -3.40 46.00
CA PHE A 97 48.96 -4.60 46.41
C PHE A 97 50.39 -4.29 46.89
N GLN A 98 51.15 -3.50 46.13
CA GLN A 98 52.49 -3.06 46.52
C GLN A 98 52.49 -2.27 47.84
N THR A 99 51.52 -1.37 48.02
CA THR A 99 51.33 -0.58 49.24
C THR A 99 51.04 -1.48 50.44
N ASN A 100 50.21 -2.51 50.27
CA ASN A 100 49.93 -3.51 51.31
C ASN A 100 51.19 -4.29 51.71
N ILE A 101 52.05 -4.67 50.76
CA ILE A 101 53.33 -5.34 51.05
C ILE A 101 54.32 -4.38 51.76
N LEU A 102 54.41 -3.13 51.32
CA LEU A 102 55.22 -2.10 51.98
C LEU A 102 54.78 -1.85 53.43
N ALA A 103 53.47 -1.73 53.65
CA ALA A 103 52.88 -1.55 54.97
C ALA A 103 53.08 -2.77 55.89
N LEU A 104 53.03 -3.98 55.33
CA LEU A 104 53.37 -5.20 56.05
C LEU A 104 54.84 -5.19 56.50
N ASN A 105 55.78 -4.88 55.59
CA ASN A 105 57.20 -4.79 55.91
C ASN A 105 57.47 -3.72 56.99
N ALA A 106 56.83 -2.56 56.89
CA ALA A 106 56.92 -1.50 57.89
C ALA A 106 56.36 -1.94 59.25
N SER A 107 55.25 -2.70 59.27
CA SER A 107 54.68 -3.25 60.51
C SER A 107 55.65 -4.23 61.19
N VAL A 108 56.33 -5.07 60.40
CA VAL A 108 57.33 -6.02 60.90
C VAL A 108 58.55 -5.30 61.47
N GLU A 109 59.08 -4.29 60.78
CA GLU A 109 60.24 -3.53 61.26
C GLU A 109 59.89 -2.68 62.49
N ALA A 110 58.67 -2.13 62.56
CA ALA A 110 58.16 -1.44 63.74
C ALA A 110 58.04 -2.36 64.95
N ALA A 111 57.61 -3.62 64.76
CA ALA A 111 57.59 -4.62 65.82
C ALA A 111 59.02 -4.97 66.30
N ARG A 112 59.98 -5.03 65.37
CA ARG A 112 61.39 -5.28 65.66
C ARG A 112 62.05 -4.17 66.47
N ALA A 113 61.64 -2.92 66.27
CA ALA A 113 62.09 -1.76 67.05
C ALA A 113 61.49 -1.66 68.47
N GLY A 114 60.60 -2.58 68.86
CA GLY A 114 60.04 -2.68 70.20
C GLY A 114 59.28 -1.41 70.65
N ALA A 115 59.62 -0.86 71.81
CA ALA A 115 58.89 0.27 72.39
C ALA A 115 58.97 1.56 71.54
N ALA A 116 60.08 1.77 70.83
CA ALA A 116 60.28 2.94 69.96
C ALA A 116 59.46 2.87 68.65
N GLY A 117 59.05 1.67 68.23
CA GLY A 117 58.31 1.42 66.99
C GLY A 117 56.78 1.47 67.12
N LYS A 118 56.22 1.62 68.33
CA LYS A 118 54.76 1.54 68.56
C LYS A 118 53.94 2.52 67.72
N GLY A 119 54.41 3.76 67.57
CA GLY A 119 53.74 4.76 66.72
C GLY A 119 53.78 4.39 65.23
N PHE A 120 54.92 3.90 64.75
CA PHE A 120 55.08 3.44 63.37
C PHE A 120 54.24 2.20 63.06
N ALA A 121 54.06 1.29 64.03
CA ALA A 121 53.22 0.10 63.87
C ALA A 121 51.74 0.47 63.64
N VAL A 122 51.23 1.49 64.33
CA VAL A 122 49.85 1.98 64.13
C VAL A 122 49.67 2.57 62.73
N VAL A 123 50.60 3.44 62.31
CA VAL A 123 50.54 4.03 60.95
C VAL A 123 50.64 2.96 59.87
N ALA A 124 51.52 1.96 60.04
CA ALA A 124 51.65 0.86 59.09
C ALA A 124 50.37 0.01 59.01
N GLY A 125 49.67 -0.22 60.14
CA GLY A 125 48.37 -0.86 60.15
C GLY A 125 47.28 -0.08 59.40
N GLU A 126 47.25 1.25 59.56
CA GLU A 126 46.28 2.12 58.87
C GLU A 126 46.54 2.17 57.36
N VAL A 127 47.82 2.29 56.94
CA VAL A 127 48.20 2.24 55.52
C VAL A 127 47.85 0.89 54.90
N ARG A 128 48.02 -0.22 55.65
CA ARG A 128 47.63 -1.56 55.20
C ARG A 128 46.11 -1.68 55.01
N SER A 129 45.33 -1.16 55.96
CA SER A 129 43.87 -1.11 55.87
C SER A 129 43.41 -0.30 54.66
N LEU A 130 44.02 0.87 54.43
CA LEU A 130 43.74 1.72 53.27
C LEU A 130 44.08 1.01 51.95
N ALA A 131 45.22 0.31 51.89
CA ALA A 131 45.62 -0.47 50.73
C ALA A 131 44.62 -1.60 50.41
N HIS A 132 44.12 -2.30 51.43
CA HIS A 132 43.06 -3.31 51.24
C HIS A 132 41.77 -2.69 50.69
N ARG A 133 41.31 -1.57 51.26
CA ARG A 133 40.11 -0.86 50.78
C ARG A 133 40.27 -0.37 49.34
N SER A 134 41.45 0.10 48.96
CA SER A 134 41.75 0.50 47.58
C SER A 134 41.71 -0.69 46.61
N ALA A 135 42.23 -1.85 47.01
CA ALA A 135 42.18 -3.07 46.20
C ALA A 135 40.74 -3.56 46.00
N GLU A 136 39.91 -3.52 47.04
CA GLU A 136 38.49 -3.87 46.98
C GLU A 136 37.71 -2.92 46.06
N ALA A 137 37.93 -1.61 46.18
CA ALA A 137 37.30 -0.61 45.32
C ALA A 137 37.73 -0.75 43.85
N ALA A 138 39.01 -1.06 43.59
CA ALA A 138 39.50 -1.37 42.25
C ALA A 138 38.85 -2.65 41.70
N GLY A 139 38.65 -3.68 42.52
CA GLY A 139 37.92 -4.90 42.15
C GLY A 139 36.50 -4.59 41.70
N SER A 140 35.72 -3.89 42.53
CA SER A 140 34.34 -3.49 42.22
C SER A 140 34.26 -2.62 40.94
N THR A 141 35.22 -1.72 40.74
CA THR A 141 35.34 -0.91 39.52
C THR A 141 35.62 -1.80 38.29
N GLY A 142 36.46 -2.83 38.46
CA GLY A 142 36.74 -3.82 37.41
C GLY A 142 35.49 -4.57 36.96
N ASP A 143 34.66 -5.02 37.91
CA ASP A 143 33.40 -5.71 37.61
C ASP A 143 32.44 -4.80 36.83
N LEU A 144 32.37 -3.51 37.17
CA LEU A 144 31.56 -2.53 36.44
C LEU A 144 32.08 -2.31 35.02
N ILE A 145 33.39 -2.24 34.81
CA ILE A 145 33.99 -2.10 33.47
C ILE A 145 33.68 -3.33 32.61
N GLU A 146 33.83 -4.53 33.16
CA GLU A 146 33.54 -5.77 32.41
C GLU A 146 32.04 -5.85 32.03
N ARG A 147 31.15 -5.43 32.92
CA ARG A 147 29.72 -5.32 32.62
C ARG A 147 29.45 -4.30 31.51
N THR A 148 30.10 -3.15 31.52
CA THR A 148 29.99 -2.15 30.46
C THR A 148 30.46 -2.70 29.11
N ILE A 149 31.61 -3.38 29.07
CA ILE A 149 32.13 -3.99 27.82
C ILE A 149 31.15 -5.02 27.26
N ARG A 150 30.54 -5.85 28.11
CA ARG A 150 29.51 -6.80 27.69
C ARG A 150 28.28 -6.08 27.14
N ALA A 151 27.75 -5.09 27.85
CA ALA A 151 26.58 -4.33 27.42
C ALA A 151 26.81 -3.62 26.06
N VAL A 152 28.01 -3.09 25.83
CA VAL A 152 28.38 -2.47 24.54
C VAL A 152 28.42 -3.52 23.42
N ARG A 153 28.98 -4.70 23.68
CA ARG A 153 29.00 -5.80 22.70
C ARG A 153 27.58 -6.23 22.31
N ASP A 154 26.71 -6.41 23.29
CA ASP A 154 25.32 -6.77 23.06
C ASP A 154 24.60 -5.65 22.28
N GLY A 155 24.89 -4.39 22.62
CA GLY A 155 24.40 -3.22 21.88
C GLY A 155 24.80 -3.23 20.41
N VAL A 156 26.06 -3.55 20.08
CA VAL A 156 26.52 -3.67 18.69
C VAL A 156 25.76 -4.79 17.95
N SER A 157 25.49 -5.93 18.60
CA SER A 157 24.71 -7.01 18.01
C SER A 157 23.29 -6.57 17.65
N ILE A 158 22.61 -5.88 18.58
CA ILE A 158 21.24 -5.36 18.37
C ILE A 158 21.21 -4.35 17.23
N VAL A 159 22.23 -3.50 17.11
CA VAL A 159 22.32 -2.53 16.01
C VAL A 159 22.48 -3.24 14.66
N GLY A 160 23.28 -4.31 14.60
CA GLY A 160 23.41 -5.14 13.39
C GLY A 160 22.09 -5.79 12.97
N GLU A 161 21.35 -6.39 13.91
CA GLU A 161 20.01 -6.95 13.64
C GLU A 161 19.01 -5.87 13.19
N THR A 162 19.14 -4.67 13.74
CA THR A 162 18.32 -3.51 13.33
C THR A 162 18.66 -3.07 11.91
N GLU A 163 19.95 -3.03 11.54
CA GLU A 163 20.41 -2.70 10.20
C GLU A 163 19.86 -3.68 9.15
N ASP A 164 19.91 -4.98 9.43
CA ASP A 164 19.36 -6.01 8.55
C ASP A 164 17.84 -5.89 8.40
N SER A 165 17.13 -5.57 9.49
CA SER A 165 15.70 -5.30 9.46
C SER A 165 15.36 -4.06 8.61
N LEU A 166 16.18 -3.00 8.69
CA LEU A 166 16.01 -1.81 7.86
C LEU A 166 16.25 -2.14 6.37
N LYS A 167 17.23 -2.98 6.03
CA LYS A 167 17.47 -3.43 4.65
C LYS A 167 16.30 -4.24 4.10
N GLU A 168 15.71 -5.12 4.90
CA GLU A 168 14.48 -5.85 4.54
C GLU A 168 13.34 -4.87 4.24
N LEU A 169 13.14 -3.85 5.08
CA LEU A 169 12.10 -2.84 4.87
C LEU A 169 12.29 -2.06 3.57
N VAL A 170 13.52 -1.73 3.17
CA VAL A 170 13.79 -1.10 1.87
C VAL A 170 13.34 -2.00 0.72
N ARG A 171 13.74 -3.28 0.74
CA ARG A 171 13.36 -4.23 -0.30
C ARG A 171 11.84 -4.43 -0.37
N GLN A 172 11.16 -4.45 0.76
CA GLN A 172 9.70 -4.51 0.80
C GLN A 172 9.07 -3.24 0.22
N ALA A 173 9.58 -2.06 0.55
CA ALA A 173 9.12 -0.80 -0.01
C ALA A 173 9.31 -0.75 -1.54
N ASP A 174 10.44 -1.24 -2.05
CA ASP A 174 10.70 -1.36 -3.49
C ASP A 174 9.68 -2.29 -4.18
N HIS A 175 9.37 -3.43 -3.57
CA HIS A 175 8.37 -4.36 -4.09
C HIS A 175 6.98 -3.72 -4.16
N VAL A 176 6.56 -2.99 -3.13
CA VAL A 176 5.28 -2.27 -3.14
C VAL A 176 5.30 -1.16 -4.19
N THR A 177 6.42 -0.47 -4.37
CA THR A 177 6.57 0.56 -5.42
C THR A 177 6.36 -0.03 -6.81
N GLY A 178 7.00 -1.16 -7.13
CA GLY A 178 6.78 -1.86 -8.40
C GLY A 178 5.34 -2.36 -8.59
N ALA A 179 4.66 -2.77 -7.50
CA ALA A 179 3.25 -3.10 -7.54
C ALA A 179 2.38 -1.87 -7.85
N MET A 180 2.69 -0.70 -7.29
CA MET A 180 1.99 0.55 -7.60
C MET A 180 2.18 0.98 -9.05
N GLU A 181 3.38 0.83 -9.61
CA GLU A 181 3.64 1.06 -11.04
C GLU A 181 2.81 0.14 -11.94
N SER A 182 2.69 -1.13 -11.55
CA SER A 182 1.85 -2.09 -12.26
C SER A 182 0.37 -1.73 -12.21
N ILE A 183 -0.11 -1.22 -11.06
CA ILE A 183 -1.48 -0.71 -10.92
C ILE A 183 -1.70 0.51 -11.79
N LEU A 184 -0.77 1.46 -11.81
CA LEU A 184 -0.85 2.64 -12.69
C LEU A 184 -0.99 2.23 -14.17
N GLN A 185 -0.13 1.34 -14.66
CA GLN A 185 -0.22 0.83 -16.03
C GLN A 185 -1.52 0.07 -16.32
N ALA A 186 -2.03 -0.70 -15.34
CA ALA A 186 -3.32 -1.37 -15.48
C ALA A 186 -4.47 -0.36 -15.58
N THR A 187 -4.39 0.71 -14.78
CA THR A 187 -5.41 1.76 -14.69
C THR A 187 -5.43 2.62 -15.96
N GLU A 188 -4.27 2.94 -16.54
CA GLU A 188 -4.16 3.61 -17.84
C GLU A 188 -4.79 2.77 -18.97
N ARG A 189 -4.54 1.46 -18.97
CA ARG A 189 -5.17 0.53 -19.94
C ARG A 189 -6.67 0.43 -19.75
N GLN A 190 -7.16 0.43 -18.50
CA GLN A 190 -8.59 0.47 -18.21
C GLN A 190 -9.20 1.77 -18.75
N ALA A 191 -8.63 2.93 -18.46
CA ALA A 191 -9.12 4.21 -18.97
C ALA A 191 -9.21 4.24 -20.51
N ALA A 192 -8.19 3.75 -21.21
CA ALA A 192 -8.20 3.63 -22.67
C ALA A 192 -9.31 2.69 -23.18
N SER A 193 -9.49 1.53 -22.51
CA SER A 193 -10.55 0.56 -22.85
C SER A 193 -11.93 1.16 -22.63
N MET A 194 -12.11 1.93 -21.56
CA MET A 194 -13.36 2.63 -21.26
C MET A 194 -13.69 3.70 -22.30
N GLY A 195 -12.70 4.41 -22.83
CA GLY A 195 -12.89 5.33 -23.96
C GLY A 195 -13.47 4.61 -25.19
N SER A 196 -12.96 3.41 -25.49
CA SER A 196 -13.42 2.59 -26.62
C SER A 196 -14.83 2.04 -26.41
N VAL A 197 -15.16 1.59 -25.19
CA VAL A 197 -16.53 1.15 -24.84
C VAL A 197 -17.51 2.33 -24.93
N THR A 198 -17.12 3.51 -24.43
CA THR A 198 -17.94 4.73 -24.50
C THR A 198 -18.24 5.09 -25.95
N ALA A 199 -17.26 5.05 -26.85
CA ALA A 199 -17.46 5.28 -28.27
C ALA A 199 -18.43 4.25 -28.90
N SER A 200 -18.31 2.98 -28.51
CA SER A 200 -19.21 1.90 -28.99
C SER A 200 -20.66 2.12 -28.53
N ILE A 201 -20.85 2.67 -27.33
CA ILE A 201 -22.19 2.97 -26.80
C ILE A 201 -22.83 4.12 -27.56
N VAL A 202 -22.06 5.15 -27.94
CA VAL A 202 -22.56 6.23 -28.79
C VAL A 202 -23.08 5.65 -30.11
N GLN A 203 -22.33 4.74 -30.74
CA GLN A 203 -22.78 4.07 -31.97
C GLN A 203 -24.07 3.23 -31.77
N ILE A 204 -24.18 2.52 -30.64
CA ILE A 204 -25.41 1.79 -30.32
C ILE A 204 -26.58 2.76 -30.13
N SER A 205 -26.35 3.90 -29.46
CA SER A 205 -27.36 4.94 -29.28
C SER A 205 -27.89 5.47 -30.62
N ASP A 206 -27.00 5.70 -31.59
CA ASP A 206 -27.38 6.14 -32.94
C ASP A 206 -28.25 5.10 -33.67
N VAL A 207 -27.92 3.81 -33.55
CA VAL A 207 -28.71 2.71 -34.12
C VAL A 207 -30.08 2.62 -33.44
N VAL A 208 -30.14 2.77 -32.11
CA VAL A 208 -31.40 2.78 -31.36
C VAL A 208 -32.30 3.93 -31.81
N GLN A 209 -31.73 5.12 -32.00
CA GLN A 209 -32.47 6.28 -32.50
C GLN A 209 -32.97 6.07 -33.93
N THR A 210 -32.14 5.47 -34.79
CA THR A 210 -32.52 5.10 -36.16
C THR A 210 -33.64 4.07 -36.18
N ASN A 211 -33.59 3.05 -35.32
CA ASN A 211 -34.66 2.06 -35.19
C ASN A 211 -35.97 2.68 -34.71
N SER A 212 -35.91 3.62 -33.75
CA SER A 212 -37.09 4.35 -33.29
C SER A 212 -37.73 5.17 -34.41
N ALA A 213 -36.92 5.91 -35.18
CA ALA A 213 -37.41 6.70 -36.32
C ALA A 213 -38.00 5.79 -37.43
N ALA A 214 -37.32 4.70 -37.77
CA ALA A 214 -37.80 3.74 -38.77
C ALA A 214 -39.09 3.03 -38.33
N ALA A 215 -39.26 2.78 -37.02
CA ALA A 215 -40.49 2.24 -36.45
C ALA A 215 -41.65 3.24 -36.58
N GLU A 216 -41.43 4.52 -36.23
CA GLU A 216 -42.44 5.57 -36.38
C GLU A 216 -42.86 5.75 -37.85
N GLU A 217 -41.89 5.82 -38.77
CA GLU A 217 -42.14 5.91 -40.21
C GLU A 217 -42.92 4.69 -40.72
N SER A 218 -42.51 3.47 -40.35
CA SER A 218 -43.19 2.24 -40.73
C SER A 218 -44.62 2.17 -40.20
N ALA A 219 -44.88 2.66 -38.99
CA ALA A 219 -46.22 2.73 -38.42
C ALA A 219 -47.10 3.72 -39.21
N ALA A 220 -46.57 4.90 -39.55
CA ALA A 220 -47.26 5.91 -40.34
C ALA A 220 -47.59 5.40 -41.76
N THR A 221 -46.62 4.83 -42.48
CA THR A 221 -46.84 4.24 -43.82
C THR A 221 -47.85 3.09 -43.75
N SER A 222 -47.82 2.28 -42.70
CA SER A 222 -48.79 1.19 -42.51
C SER A 222 -50.23 1.69 -42.32
N GLN A 223 -50.41 2.77 -41.55
CA GLN A 223 -51.72 3.41 -41.39
C GLN A 223 -52.23 3.94 -42.73
N GLU A 224 -51.36 4.60 -43.49
CA GLU A 224 -51.70 5.16 -44.81
C GLU A 224 -52.06 4.06 -45.82
N LEU A 225 -51.30 2.96 -45.86
CA LEU A 225 -51.60 1.78 -46.67
C LEU A 225 -52.93 1.12 -46.27
N SER A 226 -53.23 1.06 -44.96
CA SER A 226 -54.51 0.53 -44.48
C SER A 226 -55.67 1.42 -44.94
N ALA A 227 -55.53 2.75 -44.85
CA ALA A 227 -56.54 3.71 -45.30
C ALA A 227 -56.78 3.61 -46.81
N GLN A 228 -55.73 3.55 -47.62
CA GLN A 228 -55.84 3.36 -49.07
C GLN A 228 -56.49 2.03 -49.44
N ALA A 229 -56.16 0.95 -48.73
CA ALA A 229 -56.76 -0.36 -48.97
C ALA A 229 -58.26 -0.39 -48.59
N GLU A 230 -58.68 0.31 -47.54
CA GLU A 230 -60.10 0.48 -47.21
C GLU A 230 -60.85 1.33 -48.24
N LEU A 231 -60.24 2.43 -48.70
CA LEU A 231 -60.76 3.27 -49.79
C LEU A 231 -61.00 2.44 -51.06
N LEU A 232 -60.00 1.66 -51.49
CA LEU A 232 -60.10 0.77 -52.65
C LEU A 232 -61.19 -0.28 -52.45
N ARG A 233 -61.32 -0.86 -51.25
CA ARG A 233 -62.38 -1.82 -50.94
C ARG A 233 -63.77 -1.18 -51.05
N SER A 234 -63.92 0.05 -50.59
CA SER A 234 -65.15 0.84 -50.73
C SER A 234 -65.49 1.09 -52.20
N LEU A 235 -64.52 1.56 -52.99
CA LEU A 235 -64.69 1.81 -54.43
C LEU A 235 -65.06 0.55 -55.23
N VAL A 236 -64.46 -0.61 -54.91
CA VAL A 236 -64.80 -1.88 -55.57
C VAL A 236 -66.20 -2.36 -55.16
N SER A 237 -66.61 -2.14 -53.91
CA SER A 237 -67.94 -2.58 -53.41
C SER A 237 -69.12 -1.87 -54.08
N THR A 238 -68.91 -0.70 -54.67
CA THR A 238 -69.92 0.03 -55.46
C THR A 238 -70.27 -0.64 -56.80
N PHE A 239 -69.41 -1.52 -57.32
CA PHE A 239 -69.70 -2.24 -58.57
C PHE A 239 -70.68 -3.39 -58.31
N ARG A 240 -71.93 -3.24 -58.78
CA ARG A 240 -72.88 -4.36 -58.85
C ARG A 240 -72.58 -5.23 -60.07
N LEU A 241 -72.19 -6.47 -59.82
CA LEU A 241 -72.10 -7.49 -60.86
C LEU A 241 -73.51 -7.92 -61.25
N ARG A 242 -73.79 -8.13 -62.55
CA ARG A 242 -75.07 -8.71 -62.98
C ARG A 242 -75.19 -10.10 -62.38
N ASP A 243 -76.21 -10.30 -61.54
CA ASP A 243 -76.64 -11.62 -61.11
C ASP A 243 -77.05 -12.42 -62.35
N CYS A 244 -76.19 -13.35 -62.76
CA CYS A 244 -76.51 -14.34 -63.77
C CYS A 244 -77.24 -15.50 -63.06
N ASP A 245 -78.50 -15.25 -62.70
CA ASP A 245 -79.56 -16.26 -62.76
C ASP A 245 -80.91 -15.60 -62.47
N GLN A 246 -81.52 -15.07 -63.54
CA GLN A 246 -82.95 -14.85 -63.59
C GLN A 246 -83.66 -16.19 -63.83
N PRO A 247 -84.77 -16.45 -63.12
CA PRO A 247 -85.51 -17.71 -63.23
C PRO A 247 -86.19 -17.81 -64.61
N ALA A 248 -86.08 -18.99 -65.24
CA ALA A 248 -86.84 -19.32 -66.42
C ALA A 248 -88.35 -19.31 -66.08
N LEU A 249 -89.12 -18.43 -66.75
CA LEU A 249 -90.58 -18.44 -66.74
C LEU A 249 -91.12 -19.23 -67.96
N PRO A 250 -92.31 -19.86 -67.81
CA PRO A 250 -92.73 -21.03 -68.59
C PRO A 250 -93.43 -20.68 -69.91
N ARG A 251 -93.52 -21.67 -70.80
CA ARG A 251 -94.57 -21.82 -71.80
C ARG A 251 -95.15 -23.22 -71.72
#